data_AF-A0A2N2AVL2-F1
#
_entry.id   AF-A0A2N2AVL2-F1
#
_cell.length_a   1.000
_cell.length_b   1.000
_cell.length_c   1.000
_cell.angle_alpha   90.00
_cell.angle_beta   90.00
_cell.angle_gamma   90.00
#
_symmetry.space_group_name_H-M   'P 1'
#
loop_
_entity.id
_entity.type
_entity.pdbx_description
1 polymer ?
#
loop_
_entity_poly.entity_id
_entity_poly.type
_entity_poly.pdbx_seq_one_letter_code
_entity_poly.pdbx_strand_id
1 'polypeptide(L)' 'MIIFGGGFPLDYNGKVIGGIGVSGGSVDDDMKVAQAALDVYKSELL' A
#
# COMPACT_ATOMS: atom_id res chain seq x y z
N MET A 1 -0.21 -1.55 17.08
CA MET A 1 -1.02 -2.14 15.99
C MET A 1 -2.02 -1.08 15.53
N ILE A 2 -2.05 -0.79 14.23
CA ILE A 2 -3.01 0.12 13.60
C ILE A 2 -4.07 -0.78 12.96
N ILE A 3 -5.35 -0.57 13.28
CA ILE A 3 -6.47 -1.43 12.83
C ILE A 3 -7.38 -0.76 11.80
N PHE A 4 -6.98 0.42 11.32
CA PHE A 4 -7.67 1.18 10.28
C PHE A 4 -6.83 1.20 9.00
N GLY A 5 -7.47 1.57 7.89
CA GLY A 5 -6.83 1.62 6.57
C GLY A 5 -5.69 2.64 6.48
N GLY A 6 -4.95 2.58 5.38
CA GLY A 6 -3.80 3.44 5.09
C GLY A 6 -2.57 2.67 4.62
N GLY A 7 -2.64 1.33 4.53
CA GLY A 7 -1.52 0.52 4.06
C GLY A 7 -1.91 -0.78 3.39
N PHE A 8 -1.00 -1.30 2.57
CA PHE A 8 -1.15 -2.50 1.76
C PHE A 8 0.10 -3.40 1.86
N PRO A 9 -0.05 -4.73 1.78
CA PRO A 9 1.09 -5.62 1.62
C PRO A 9 1.72 -5.45 0.23
N LEU A 10 3.03 -5.66 0.15
CA LEU A 10 3.76 -5.74 -1.12
C LEU A 10 4.12 -7.20 -1.40
N ASP A 11 3.51 -7.74 -2.45
CA ASP A 11 3.75 -9.10 -2.93
C ASP A 11 4.73 -9.10 -4.11
N TYR A 12 5.74 -9.97 -4.06
CA TYR A 12 6.67 -10.23 -5.16
C TYR A 12 6.87 -11.73 -5.32
N ASN A 13 6.62 -12.27 -6.52
CA ASN A 13 6.71 -13.70 -6.81
C ASN A 13 5.92 -14.60 -5.82
N GLY A 14 4.71 -14.19 -5.45
CA GLY A 14 3.84 -14.93 -4.54
C GLY A 14 4.26 -14.90 -3.07
N LYS A 15 5.21 -14.02 -2.70
CA LYS A 15 5.65 -13.82 -1.32
C LYS A 15 5.48 -12.36 -0.91
N VAL A 16 4.93 -12.15 0.29
CA VAL A 16 4.91 -10.83 0.93
C VAL A 16 6.34 -10.46 1.34
N ILE A 17 6.85 -9.35 0.79
CA ILE A 17 8.21 -8.85 1.05
C ILE A 17 8.23 -7.60 1.94
N GLY A 18 7.07 -7.00 2.20
CA GLY A 18 6.94 -5.80 3.02
C GLY A 18 5.53 -5.22 2.95
N GLY A 19 5.42 -3.94 3.28
CA GLY A 19 4.18 -3.19 3.15
C GLY A 19 4.45 -1.71 2.87
N ILE A 20 3.48 -1.07 2.22
CA ILE A 20 3.44 0.37 2.02
C ILE A 20 2.35 0.96 2.92
N GLY A 21 2.62 2.12 3.51
CA GLY A 21 1.65 2.83 4.35
C GLY A 21 1.79 4.33 4.23
N VAL A 22 0.66 5.04 4.28
CA VAL A 22 0.55 6.49 4.26
C VAL A 22 -0.25 6.92 5.49
N SER A 23 0.14 8.05 6.07
CA SER A 23 -0.54 8.65 7.21
C SER A 23 -0.44 10.16 7.11
N GLY A 24 -1.58 10.85 7.12
CA GLY A 24 -1.61 12.31 7.18
C GLY A 24 -2.93 12.95 6.79
N GLY A 25 -3.78 12.24 6.04
CA GLY A 25 -5.11 12.70 5.65
C GLY A 25 -6.25 12.00 6.40
N SER A 26 -7.43 11.98 5.77
CA SER A 26 -8.47 11.03 6.15
C SER A 26 -8.02 9.60 5.81
N VAL A 27 -8.61 8.59 6.46
CA VAL A 27 -8.30 7.17 6.13
C VAL A 27 -8.51 6.89 4.64
N ASP A 28 -9.54 7.47 4.03
CA ASP A 28 -9.82 7.32 2.60
C ASP A 28 -8.73 7.97 1.73
N ASP A 29 -8.19 9.11 2.14
CA ASP A 29 -7.12 9.77 1.40
C ASP A 29 -5.79 9.03 1.55
N ASP A 30 -5.47 8.56 2.76
CA ASP A 30 -4.31 7.73 3.02
C ASP A 30 -4.37 6.43 2.19
N MET A 31 -5.54 5.81 2.10
CA MET A 31 -5.78 4.63 1.25
C MET A 31 -5.60 4.94 -0.24
N LYS A 32 -6.08 6.08 -0.76
CA LYS A 32 -5.90 6.48 -2.17
C LYS A 32 -4.43 6.65 -2.51
N VAL A 33 -3.66 7.33 -1.64
CA VAL A 33 -2.22 7.56 -1.89
C VAL A 33 -1.45 6.24 -1.81
N ALA A 34 -1.72 5.42 -0.80
CA ALA A 34 -1.09 4.11 -0.67
C ALA A 34 -1.43 3.17 -1.85
N GLN A 35 -2.67 3.24 -2.37
CA GLN A 35 -3.11 2.48 -3.54
C GLN A 35 -2.40 2.96 -4.81
N ALA A 36 -2.27 4.26 -5.03
CA ALA A 36 -1.57 4.80 -6.19
C ALA A 36 -0.11 4.32 -6.25
N ALA A 37 0.57 4.27 -5.10
CA ALA A 37 1.92 3.73 -5.03
C ALA A 37 1.97 2.20 -5.24
N LEU A 38 0.97 1.46 -4.75
CA LEU A 38 0.83 0.02 -5.03
C LEU A 38 0.60 -0.25 -6.52
N ASP A 39 -0.18 0.58 -7.22
CA ASP A 39 -0.47 0.43 -8.63
C ASP A 39 0.79 0.61 -9.49
N VAL A 40 1.60 1.62 -9.20
CA VAL A 40 2.90 1.83 -9.86
C VAL A 40 3.83 0.63 -9.59
N TYR A 41 3.95 0.21 -8.33
CA TYR A 41 4.75 -0.97 -7.95
C TYR A 41 4.36 -2.21 -8.76
N LYS A 42 3.06 -2.48 -8.90
CA LYS A 42 2.57 -3.61 -9.70
C LYS A 42 2.86 -3.45 -11.19
N SER A 43 2.83 -2.23 -11.72
CA SER A 43 3.10 -1.99 -13.14
C SER A 43 4.58 -2.10 -13.53
N GLU A 44 5.49 -1.94 -12.56
CA GLU A 44 6.95 -1.96 -12.81
C GLU A 44 7.63 -3.26 -12.38
N LEU A 45 7.05 -4.02 -11.45
CA LEU A 45 7.67 -5.23 -10.86
C LEU A 45 6.87 -6.53 -11.00
N LEU A 46 5.62 -6.50 -11.47
CA LEU A 46 4.85 -7.69 -11.85
C LEU A 46 4.68 -7.76 -13.37
#